data_AF-A0A022KQ49-F1
#
_entry.id   AF-A0A022KQ49-F1
#
_cell.length_a   1.000
_cell.length_b   1.000
_cell.length_c   1.000
_cell.angle_alpha   90.00
_cell.angle_beta   90.00
_cell.angle_gamma   90.00
#
_symmetry.space_group_name_H-M   'P 1'
#
loop_
_entity.id
_entity.type
_entity.pdbx_description
1 polymer ?
#
loop_
_entity_poly.entity_id
_entity_poly.type
_entity_poly.pdbx_seq_one_letter_code
_entity_poly.pdbx_strand_id
1 'polypeptide(L)'
;MRFERIFEDLEGRFAHHEQQEMRAVSEDLTRAERAQLTLVDRLRGASGARLIVHLGAGMRIQGDVEDVAADWLLLRESAGSTLALVPIERIAAVEGLASRARPGDDSPLGTLGLGGVLRRIARDRASVRIETTIGALTGRIAAVGADSLDVQTLPTGEASAVPGSTRITVSMDALVVLRIR
;
A
#
# COMPACT_ATOMS: atom_id res chain seq x y z
N MET A 1 -29.83 37.09 46.40
CA MET A 1 -30.91 36.11 46.10
C MET A 1 -31.41 36.09 44.64
N ARG A 2 -31.79 37.22 44.02
CA ARG A 2 -32.09 37.25 42.56
C ARG A 2 -30.82 37.38 41.72
N PHE A 3 -29.83 38.14 42.23
CA PHE A 3 -28.53 38.32 41.59
C PHE A 3 -27.67 37.04 41.64
N GLU A 4 -27.55 36.36 42.79
CA GLU A 4 -26.85 35.05 42.86
C GLU A 4 -27.38 34.04 41.83
N ARG A 5 -28.70 33.89 41.68
CA ARG A 5 -29.28 32.94 40.72
C ARG A 5 -29.02 33.30 39.25
N ILE A 6 -28.85 34.58 38.95
CA ILE A 6 -28.49 35.04 37.59
C ILE A 6 -27.00 34.79 37.36
N PHE A 7 -26.16 34.97 38.39
CA PHE A 7 -24.73 34.64 38.33
C PHE A 7 -24.48 33.14 38.17
N GLU A 8 -25.14 32.29 38.97
CA GLU A 8 -25.03 30.83 38.86
C GLU A 8 -25.47 30.31 37.48
N ASP A 9 -26.51 30.88 36.90
CA ASP A 9 -26.99 30.51 35.57
C ASP A 9 -26.02 30.99 34.47
N LEU A 10 -25.43 32.19 34.60
CA LEU A 10 -24.40 32.66 33.67
C LEU A 10 -23.11 31.85 33.77
N GLU A 11 -22.67 31.51 34.98
CA GLU A 11 -21.50 30.65 35.22
C GLU A 11 -21.73 29.23 34.69
N GLY A 12 -22.93 28.67 34.89
CA GLY A 12 -23.31 27.37 34.33
C GLY A 12 -23.33 27.35 32.81
N ARG A 13 -23.84 28.41 32.17
CA ARG A 13 -23.81 28.56 30.70
C ARG A 13 -22.39 28.74 30.17
N PHE A 14 -21.55 29.51 30.87
CA PHE A 14 -20.16 29.75 30.47
C PHE A 14 -19.31 28.47 30.56
N ALA A 15 -19.42 27.74 31.68
CA ALA A 15 -18.74 26.45 31.86
C ALA A 15 -19.19 25.40 30.83
N HIS A 16 -20.47 25.40 30.44
CA HIS A 16 -20.97 24.51 29.39
C HIS A 16 -20.39 24.87 28.02
N HIS A 17 -20.28 26.17 27.71
CA HIS A 17 -19.68 26.66 26.46
C HIS A 17 -18.19 26.32 26.38
N GLU A 18 -17.40 26.59 27.41
CA GLU A 18 -15.98 26.25 27.46
C GLU A 18 -15.75 24.74 27.28
N GLN A 19 -16.59 23.91 27.90
CA GLN A 19 -16.49 22.46 27.79
C GLN A 19 -16.86 21.95 26.39
N GLN A 20 -17.77 22.62 25.68
CA GLN A 20 -18.08 22.34 24.28
C GLN A 20 -16.95 22.78 23.35
N GLU A 21 -16.38 23.96 23.57
CA GLU A 21 -15.23 24.47 22.79
C GLU A 21 -14.00 23.56 22.97
N MET A 22 -13.68 23.15 24.20
CA MET A 22 -12.59 22.20 24.45
C MET A 22 -12.78 20.86 23.74
N ARG A 23 -14.02 20.33 23.69
CA ARG A 23 -14.34 19.08 22.98
C ARG A 23 -14.18 19.24 21.47
N ALA A 24 -14.70 20.33 20.90
CA ALA A 24 -14.54 20.63 19.48
C ALA A 24 -13.06 20.76 19.09
N VAL A 25 -12.25 21.47 19.89
CA VAL A 25 -10.80 21.60 19.69
C VAL A 25 -10.09 20.25 19.79
N SER A 26 -10.47 19.39 20.73
CA SER A 26 -9.88 18.04 20.88
C SER A 26 -10.26 17.11 19.72
N GLU A 27 -11.50 17.17 19.23
CA GLU A 27 -11.97 16.40 18.08
C GLU A 27 -11.28 16.85 16.79
N ASP A 28 -11.11 18.16 16.61
CA ASP A 28 -10.40 18.73 15.47
C ASP A 28 -8.90 18.43 15.50
N LEU A 29 -8.26 18.44 16.67
CA LEU A 29 -6.87 18.02 16.82
C LEU A 29 -6.69 16.54 16.47
N THR A 30 -7.58 15.67 16.95
CA THR A 30 -7.57 14.23 16.63
C THR A 30 -7.83 13.99 15.13
N ARG A 31 -8.66 14.82 14.49
CA ARG A 31 -8.92 14.79 13.05
C ARG A 31 -7.69 15.27 12.24
N ALA A 32 -7.00 16.30 12.73
CA ALA A 32 -5.78 16.84 12.11
C ALA A 32 -4.60 15.86 12.22
N GLU A 33 -4.43 15.17 13.35
CA GLU A 33 -3.41 14.12 13.53
C GLU A 33 -3.65 12.93 12.59
N ARG A 34 -4.92 12.54 12.38
CA ARG A 34 -5.28 11.49 11.41
C ARG A 34 -5.03 11.89 9.96
N ALA A 35 -5.19 13.17 9.62
CA ALA A 35 -4.92 13.68 8.27
C ALA A 35 -3.43 13.63 7.91
N GLN A 36 -2.54 13.51 8.89
CA GLN A 36 -1.09 13.40 8.69
C GLN A 36 -0.61 11.95 8.47
N LEU A 37 -1.44 10.94 8.78
CA LEU A 37 -1.08 9.54 8.59
C LEU A 37 -1.16 9.16 7.12
N THR A 38 -0.02 8.79 6.54
CA THR A 38 0.01 8.29 5.17
C THR A 38 -0.56 6.87 5.09
N LEU A 39 -1.01 6.46 3.90
CA LEU A 39 -1.39 5.07 3.66
C LEU A 39 -0.23 4.11 4.00
N VAL A 40 1.00 4.51 3.68
CA VAL A 40 2.22 3.74 3.94
C VAL A 40 2.42 3.52 5.44
N ASP A 41 2.22 4.54 6.28
CA ASP A 41 2.35 4.40 7.74
C ASP A 41 1.34 3.39 8.30
N ARG A 42 0.12 3.39 7.75
CA ARG A 42 -0.92 2.44 8.15
C ARG A 42 -0.61 1.02 7.66
N LEU A 43 -0.05 0.87 6.46
CA LEU A 43 0.36 -0.42 5.91
C LEU A 43 1.54 -1.02 6.69
N ARG A 44 2.53 -0.20 7.07
CA ARG A 44 3.66 -0.64 7.92
C ARG A 44 3.18 -1.22 9.25
N GLY A 45 2.17 -0.60 9.85
CA GLY A 45 1.54 -1.12 11.07
C GLY A 45 0.65 -2.35 10.89
N ALA A 46 0.44 -2.80 9.66
CA ALA A 46 -0.31 -3.99 9.31
C ALA A 46 0.60 -5.18 8.94
N SER A 47 1.90 -5.13 9.27
CA SER A 47 2.82 -6.26 9.07
C SER A 47 2.26 -7.56 9.68
N GLY A 48 2.29 -8.64 8.91
CA GLY A 48 1.72 -9.95 9.26
C GLY A 48 0.18 -10.02 9.23
N ALA A 49 -0.53 -8.90 9.01
CA ALA A 49 -1.98 -8.91 8.91
C ALA A 49 -2.45 -9.32 7.51
N ARG A 50 -3.62 -9.95 7.45
CA ARG A 50 -4.28 -10.28 6.18
C ARG A 50 -5.02 -9.07 5.63
N LEU A 51 -4.70 -8.69 4.40
CA LEU A 51 -5.35 -7.58 3.68
C LEU A 51 -5.97 -8.04 2.36
N ILE A 52 -6.96 -7.27 1.90
CA ILE A 52 -7.43 -7.31 0.51
C ILE A 52 -7.10 -5.97 -0.12
N VAL A 53 -6.23 -5.99 -1.12
CA VAL A 53 -5.75 -4.80 -1.84
C VAL A 53 -6.40 -4.75 -3.22
N HIS A 54 -7.09 -3.66 -3.51
CA HIS A 54 -7.74 -3.41 -4.79
C HIS A 54 -6.85 -2.53 -5.66
N LEU A 55 -6.56 -2.96 -6.89
CA LEU A 55 -5.63 -2.29 -7.81
C LEU A 55 -6.33 -1.54 -8.95
N GLY A 56 -7.66 -1.52 -8.95
CA GLY A 56 -8.48 -1.00 -10.04
C GLY A 56 -8.87 -2.07 -11.08
N ALA A 57 -9.78 -1.71 -11.98
CA ALA A 57 -10.29 -2.59 -13.06
C ALA A 57 -10.75 -3.99 -12.59
N GLY A 58 -11.24 -4.11 -11.35
CA GLY A 58 -11.68 -5.38 -10.75
C GLY A 58 -10.56 -6.28 -10.25
N MET A 59 -9.30 -5.88 -10.37
CA MET A 59 -8.16 -6.64 -9.86
C MET A 59 -8.04 -6.44 -8.34
N ARG A 60 -8.01 -7.56 -7.61
CA ARG A 60 -7.75 -7.59 -6.17
C ARG A 60 -6.75 -8.67 -5.81
N ILE A 61 -5.97 -8.41 -4.76
CA ILE A 61 -5.01 -9.34 -4.20
C ILE A 61 -5.34 -9.54 -2.73
N GLN A 62 -5.44 -10.79 -2.32
CA GLN A 62 -5.65 -11.15 -0.92
C GLN A 62 -4.44 -11.90 -0.39
N GLY A 63 -3.86 -11.40 0.70
CA GLY A 63 -2.65 -11.96 1.25
C GLY A 63 -2.27 -11.38 2.58
N ASP A 64 -1.25 -11.99 3.19
CA ASP A 64 -0.66 -11.54 4.43
C ASP A 64 0.47 -10.56 4.12
N VAL A 65 0.55 -9.43 4.84
CA VAL A 65 1.58 -8.41 4.63
C VAL A 65 2.93 -8.96 5.05
N GLU A 66 3.83 -9.10 4.08
CA GLU A 66 5.21 -9.55 4.32
C GLU A 66 6.13 -8.36 4.57
N ASP A 67 5.98 -7.29 3.78
CA ASP A 67 6.84 -6.12 3.91
C ASP A 67 6.24 -4.87 3.24
N VAL A 68 6.65 -3.68 3.69
CA VAL A 68 6.16 -2.38 3.22
C VAL A 68 7.30 -1.37 3.15
N ALA A 69 7.57 -0.84 1.97
CA ALA A 69 8.47 0.29 1.74
C ALA A 69 7.70 1.59 1.46
N ALA A 70 8.42 2.65 1.13
CA ALA A 70 7.81 3.95 0.80
C ALA A 70 6.96 3.91 -0.48
N ASP A 71 7.33 3.07 -1.43
CA ASP A 71 6.77 3.03 -2.79
C ASP A 71 6.25 1.64 -3.20
N TRP A 72 6.36 0.61 -2.36
CA TRP A 72 5.77 -0.70 -2.63
C TRP A 72 5.29 -1.45 -1.38
N LEU A 73 4.38 -2.38 -1.60
CA LEU A 73 3.82 -3.33 -0.65
C LEU A 73 4.09 -4.76 -1.14
N LEU A 74 4.57 -5.64 -0.26
CA LEU A 74 4.76 -7.06 -0.53
C LEU A 74 3.73 -7.88 0.25
N LEU A 75 2.94 -8.68 -0.47
CA LEU A 75 1.95 -9.58 0.10
C LEU A 75 2.33 -11.03 -0.21
N ARG A 76 2.12 -11.93 0.74
CA ARG A 76 2.06 -13.37 0.45
C ARG A 76 0.63 -13.73 0.13
N GLU A 77 0.36 -14.10 -1.12
CA GLU A 77 -1.00 -14.44 -1.55
C GLU A 77 -1.52 -15.67 -0.80
N SER A 78 -2.80 -15.62 -0.39
CA SER A 78 -3.43 -16.76 0.28
C SER A 78 -3.66 -17.93 -0.69
N ALA A 79 -3.82 -17.64 -1.98
CA ALA A 79 -4.05 -18.61 -3.05
C ALA A 79 -2.72 -19.07 -3.66
N GLY A 80 -2.01 -19.95 -2.96
CA GLY A 80 -0.67 -20.41 -3.32
C GLY A 80 0.37 -19.40 -2.88
N SER A 81 1.43 -19.88 -2.20
CA SER A 81 2.44 -19.11 -1.45
C SER A 81 3.33 -18.15 -2.28
N THR A 82 2.82 -17.66 -3.40
CA THR A 82 3.35 -16.65 -4.30
C THR A 82 3.47 -15.31 -3.57
N LEU A 83 4.57 -14.61 -3.82
CA LEU A 83 4.75 -13.25 -3.34
C LEU A 83 4.26 -12.26 -4.41
N ALA A 84 3.43 -11.31 -4.03
CA ALA A 84 2.90 -10.24 -4.85
C ALA A 84 3.47 -8.90 -4.40
N LEU A 85 4.27 -8.28 -5.26
CA LEU A 85 4.81 -6.94 -5.12
C LEU A 85 3.89 -5.94 -5.82
N VAL A 86 3.39 -4.96 -5.08
CA VAL A 86 2.40 -3.97 -5.51
C VAL A 86 2.97 -2.57 -5.31
N PRO A 87 3.10 -1.73 -6.34
CA PRO A 87 3.44 -0.33 -6.17
C PRO A 87 2.35 0.41 -5.38
N ILE A 88 2.72 1.26 -4.43
CA ILE A 88 1.76 1.94 -3.53
C ILE A 88 0.80 2.83 -4.33
N GLU A 89 1.30 3.50 -5.36
CA GLU A 89 0.52 4.36 -6.25
C GLU A 89 -0.54 3.60 -7.07
N ARG A 90 -0.46 2.27 -7.14
CA ARG A 90 -1.43 1.41 -7.81
C ARG A 90 -2.53 0.90 -6.87
N ILE A 91 -2.44 1.18 -5.58
CA ILE A 91 -3.45 0.78 -4.60
C ILE A 91 -4.64 1.75 -4.65
N ALA A 92 -5.80 1.26 -5.09
CA ALA A 92 -7.04 2.02 -5.12
C ALA A 92 -7.82 1.93 -3.80
N ALA A 93 -7.81 0.77 -3.14
CA ALA A 93 -8.45 0.57 -1.84
C ALA A 93 -7.82 -0.60 -1.07
N VAL A 94 -7.96 -0.59 0.26
CA VAL A 94 -7.49 -1.66 1.15
C VAL A 94 -8.58 -2.03 2.15
N GLU A 95 -8.91 -3.32 2.24
CA GLU A 95 -9.74 -3.89 3.29
C GLU A 95 -8.88 -4.62 4.32
N GLY A 96 -9.34 -4.65 5.58
CA GLY A 96 -8.63 -5.29 6.69
C GLY A 96 -7.57 -4.40 7.36
N LEU A 97 -7.41 -3.15 6.90
CA LEU A 97 -6.44 -2.22 7.47
C LEU A 97 -6.92 -1.70 8.84
N ALA A 98 -6.10 -1.88 9.88
CA ALA A 98 -6.41 -1.39 11.20
C ALA A 98 -6.54 0.15 11.24
N SER A 99 -7.31 0.64 12.21
CA SER A 99 -7.51 2.08 12.42
C SER A 99 -6.32 2.78 13.08
N ARG A 100 -5.41 2.04 13.71
CA ARG A 100 -4.15 2.54 14.27
C ARG A 100 -2.96 1.86 13.60
N ALA A 101 -2.02 2.68 13.12
CA ALA A 101 -0.69 2.24 12.77
C ALA A 101 0.05 1.84 14.06
N ARG A 102 0.67 0.66 14.08
CA ARG A 102 1.72 0.32 15.05
C ARG A 102 3.06 0.50 14.33
N PRO A 103 4.15 0.83 15.03
CA PRO A 103 5.48 0.67 14.46
C PRO A 103 5.63 -0.79 14.03
N GLY A 104 5.81 -1.02 12.73
CA GLY A 104 6.16 -2.33 12.20
C GLY A 104 7.62 -2.63 12.52
N ASP A 105 8.00 -3.91 12.52
CA ASP A 105 9.40 -4.30 12.60
C ASP A 105 10.15 -3.82 11.35
N ASP A 106 11.36 -3.31 11.52
CA ASP A 106 12.22 -2.89 10.41
C ASP A 106 12.60 -4.11 9.56
N SER A 107 11.97 -4.25 8.39
CA SER A 107 12.42 -5.23 7.40
C SER A 107 13.62 -4.69 6.61
N PRO A 108 14.65 -5.52 6.36
CA PRO A 108 15.79 -5.11 5.54
C PRO A 108 15.38 -4.75 4.10
N LEU A 109 14.29 -5.32 3.59
CA LEU A 109 13.76 -5.00 2.26
C LEU A 109 13.01 -3.66 2.25
N GLY A 110 12.27 -3.31 3.31
CA GLY A 110 11.50 -2.06 3.43
C GLY A 110 12.32 -0.76 3.32
N THR A 111 13.65 -0.83 3.39
CA THR A 111 14.56 0.30 3.15
C THR A 111 14.82 0.56 1.66
N LEU A 112 14.54 -0.41 0.79
CA LEU A 112 14.75 -0.31 -0.64
C LEU A 112 13.52 0.32 -1.32
N GLY A 113 13.76 1.26 -2.22
CA GLY A 113 12.72 1.67 -3.18
C GLY A 113 12.41 0.57 -4.20
N LEU A 114 11.37 0.78 -5.01
CA LEU A 114 10.84 -0.16 -6.00
C LEU A 114 11.92 -0.67 -6.95
N GLY A 115 12.76 0.22 -7.49
CA GLY A 115 13.87 -0.19 -8.36
C GLY A 115 14.90 -1.07 -7.64
N GLY A 116 15.11 -0.87 -6.34
CA GLY A 116 16.03 -1.68 -5.53
C GLY A 116 15.52 -3.12 -5.35
N VAL A 117 14.25 -3.29 -4.99
CA VAL A 117 13.64 -4.62 -4.84
C VAL A 117 13.54 -5.34 -6.19
N LEU A 118 13.18 -4.64 -7.28
CA LEU A 118 13.15 -5.21 -8.63
C LEU A 118 14.54 -5.70 -9.08
N ARG A 119 15.62 -4.95 -8.77
CA ARG A 119 17.00 -5.38 -9.07
C ARG A 119 17.40 -6.62 -8.30
N ARG A 120 16.92 -6.79 -7.07
CA ARG A 120 17.12 -8.01 -6.28
C ARG A 120 16.41 -9.19 -6.94
N ILE A 121 15.14 -9.04 -7.32
CA ILE A 121 14.38 -10.08 -8.04
C ILE A 121 15.07 -10.46 -9.36
N ALA A 122 15.57 -9.47 -10.11
CA ALA A 122 16.31 -9.70 -11.35
C ALA A 122 17.60 -10.50 -11.12
N ARG A 123 18.34 -10.19 -10.04
CA ARG A 123 19.57 -10.90 -9.65
C ARG A 123 19.29 -12.36 -9.32
N ASP A 124 18.19 -12.63 -8.64
CA ASP A 124 17.78 -13.97 -8.23
C ASP A 124 17.23 -14.80 -9.41
N ARG A 125 17.07 -14.18 -10.60
CA ARG A 125 16.54 -14.81 -11.84
C ARG A 125 15.21 -15.52 -11.65
N ALA A 126 14.40 -15.03 -10.70
CA ALA A 126 13.09 -15.59 -10.40
C ALA A 126 12.15 -15.49 -11.61
N SER A 127 11.25 -16.46 -11.72
CA SER A 127 10.19 -16.40 -12.73
C SER A 127 9.10 -15.47 -12.23
N VAL A 128 8.73 -14.48 -13.05
CA VAL A 128 7.77 -13.45 -12.65
C VAL A 128 6.57 -13.43 -13.59
N ARG A 129 5.41 -13.14 -13.02
CA ARG A 129 4.21 -12.74 -13.75
C ARG A 129 3.92 -11.29 -13.42
N ILE A 130 3.91 -10.46 -14.44
CA ILE A 130 3.77 -9.01 -14.34
C ILE A 130 2.42 -8.65 -14.94
N GLU A 131 1.53 -8.09 -14.13
CA GLU A 131 0.33 -7.44 -14.61
C GLU A 131 0.67 -5.98 -14.88
N THR A 132 0.33 -5.51 -16.07
CA THR A 132 0.54 -4.12 -16.50
C THR A 132 -0.78 -3.50 -16.92
N THR A 133 -0.78 -2.19 -17.13
CA THR A 133 -1.94 -1.45 -17.68
C THR A 133 -2.37 -1.91 -19.08
N ILE A 134 -1.49 -2.58 -19.82
CA ILE A 134 -1.77 -3.10 -21.17
C ILE A 134 -2.06 -4.61 -21.19
N GLY A 135 -1.95 -5.29 -20.03
CA GLY A 135 -2.18 -6.71 -19.89
C GLY A 135 -1.05 -7.45 -19.15
N ALA A 136 -1.13 -8.78 -19.16
CA ALA A 136 -0.20 -9.63 -18.43
C ALA A 136 1.02 -10.04 -19.27
N LEU A 137 2.16 -10.19 -18.62
CA LEU A 137 3.41 -10.70 -19.16
C LEU A 137 3.97 -11.75 -18.20
N THR A 138 4.45 -12.89 -18.70
CA THR A 138 5.16 -13.88 -17.90
C THR A 138 6.57 -14.05 -18.44
N GLY A 139 7.57 -14.04 -17.56
CA GLY A 139 8.96 -14.04 -18.00
C GLY A 139 9.97 -13.95 -16.86
N ARG A 140 11.16 -13.47 -17.18
CA ARG A 140 12.21 -13.12 -16.21
C ARG A 140 12.67 -11.69 -16.43
N ILE A 141 12.99 -10.99 -15.35
CA ILE A 141 13.58 -9.66 -15.42
C ILE A 141 15.02 -9.81 -15.89
N ALA A 142 15.35 -9.19 -17.02
CA ALA A 142 16.68 -9.19 -17.60
C ALA A 142 17.50 -7.96 -17.16
N ALA A 143 16.85 -6.81 -17.01
CA ALA A 143 17.47 -5.58 -16.51
C ALA A 143 16.43 -4.65 -15.87
N VAL A 144 16.89 -3.75 -15.00
CA VAL A 144 16.06 -2.76 -14.31
C VAL A 144 16.73 -1.39 -14.45
N GLY A 145 16.09 -0.49 -15.18
CA GLY A 145 16.48 0.91 -15.34
C GLY A 145 16.11 1.77 -14.13
N ALA A 146 16.08 3.09 -14.33
CA ALA A 146 15.59 4.04 -13.33
C ALA A 146 14.07 4.02 -13.22
N ASP A 147 13.40 3.87 -14.36
CA ASP A 147 11.95 3.99 -14.57
C ASP A 147 11.41 2.89 -15.48
N SER A 148 12.23 1.89 -15.80
CA SER A 148 11.93 0.87 -16.81
C SER A 148 12.45 -0.51 -16.41
N LEU A 149 11.85 -1.54 -16.99
CA LEU A 149 12.10 -2.94 -16.71
C LEU A 149 12.22 -3.70 -18.03
N ASP A 150 13.37 -4.32 -18.29
CA ASP A 150 13.49 -5.24 -19.42
C ASP A 150 13.10 -6.65 -19.00
N VAL A 151 12.12 -7.23 -19.68
CA VAL A 151 11.58 -8.56 -19.40
C VAL A 151 11.83 -9.46 -20.60
N GLN A 152 12.46 -10.60 -20.36
CA GLN A 152 12.49 -11.69 -21.32
C GLN A 152 11.21 -12.50 -21.16
N THR A 153 10.28 -12.39 -22.11
CA THR A 153 9.02 -13.13 -22.07
C THR A 153 9.27 -14.62 -22.28
N LEU A 154 8.43 -15.45 -21.66
CA LEU A 154 8.44 -16.91 -21.81
C LEU A 154 7.12 -17.36 -22.43
N PRO A 155 7.15 -18.28 -23.42
CA PRO A 155 5.93 -18.86 -23.97
C PRO A 155 5.32 -19.83 -22.95
N THR A 156 4.31 -19.38 -22.22
CA THR A 156 3.60 -20.20 -21.22
C THR A 156 2.32 -20.84 -21.75
N GLY A 157 1.88 -20.47 -22.96
CA GLY A 157 0.58 -20.87 -23.52
C GLY A 157 -0.62 -20.10 -22.94
N GLU A 158 -0.40 -19.26 -21.94
CA GLU A 158 -1.40 -18.35 -21.38
C GLU A 158 -1.54 -17.09 -22.26
N ALA A 159 -2.70 -16.43 -22.20
CA ALA A 159 -2.89 -15.12 -22.84
C ALA A 159 -1.88 -14.11 -22.27
N SER A 160 -1.06 -13.54 -23.15
CA SER A 160 0.00 -12.58 -22.83
C SER A 160 -0.12 -11.40 -23.79
N ALA A 161 0.11 -10.18 -23.28
CA ALA A 161 0.17 -8.99 -24.12
C ALA A 161 1.29 -9.09 -25.17
N VAL A 162 2.34 -9.87 -24.87
CA VAL A 162 3.44 -10.16 -25.80
C VAL A 162 3.65 -11.68 -25.84
N PRO A 163 3.22 -12.35 -26.91
CA PRO A 163 3.43 -13.79 -27.07
C PRO A 163 4.87 -14.11 -27.49
N GLY A 164 5.32 -15.32 -27.14
CA GLY A 164 6.62 -15.86 -27.54
C GLY A 164 7.77 -15.53 -26.60
N SER A 165 8.99 -15.69 -27.10
CA SER A 165 10.24 -15.42 -26.38
C SER A 165 10.91 -14.17 -26.97
N THR A 166 10.49 -12.99 -26.51
CA THR A 166 11.07 -11.71 -26.93
C THR A 166 11.46 -10.88 -25.71
N ARG A 167 12.35 -9.91 -25.93
CA ARG A 167 12.68 -8.92 -24.91
C ARG A 167 11.76 -7.72 -25.08
N ILE A 168 11.04 -7.34 -24.03
CA ILE A 168 10.24 -6.13 -23.99
C ILE A 168 10.67 -5.24 -22.83
N THR A 169 10.67 -3.93 -23.07
CA THR A 169 10.84 -2.93 -22.02
C THR A 169 9.47 -2.46 -21.54
N VAL A 170 9.25 -2.53 -20.23
CA VAL A 170 8.02 -2.11 -19.55
C VAL A 170 8.35 -0.89 -18.70
N SER A 171 7.55 0.16 -18.80
CA SER A 171 7.65 1.31 -17.87
C SER A 171 7.29 0.85 -16.46
N MET A 172 8.04 1.28 -15.44
CA MET A 172 7.67 1.04 -14.04
C MET A 172 6.31 1.64 -13.71
N ASP A 173 5.94 2.75 -14.33
CA ASP A 173 4.59 3.31 -14.19
C ASP A 173 3.54 2.31 -14.71
N ALA A 174 3.80 1.58 -15.80
CA ALA A 174 2.85 0.59 -16.31
C ALA A 174 2.68 -0.65 -15.40
N LEU A 175 3.53 -0.84 -14.38
CA LEU A 175 3.45 -1.97 -13.45
C LEU A 175 2.22 -1.83 -12.54
N VAL A 176 1.38 -2.86 -12.49
CA VAL A 176 0.23 -2.93 -11.58
C VAL A 176 0.52 -3.88 -10.42
N VAL A 177 1.00 -5.09 -10.72
CA VAL A 177 1.50 -6.05 -9.73
C VAL A 177 2.54 -6.95 -10.37
N LEU A 178 3.58 -7.29 -9.61
CA LEU A 178 4.54 -8.33 -9.95
C LEU A 178 4.39 -9.51 -9.00
N ARG A 179 4.12 -10.70 -9.54
CA ARG A 179 4.09 -11.96 -8.80
C ARG A 179 5.37 -12.74 -9.01
N ILE A 180 5.98 -13.19 -7.93
CA ILE A 180 7.20 -13.99 -7.92
C ILE A 180 6.78 -15.46 -7.70
N ARG A 181 7.01 -16.30 -8.70
CA ARG A 181 6.75 -17.75 -8.65
C ARG A 181 7.98 -18.53 -8.21
#